data_AF-A0A2G9TNU8-F1
#
_entry.id   AF-A0A2G9TNU8-F1
#
_cell.length_a   1.000
_cell.length_b   1.000
_cell.length_c   1.000
_cell.angle_alpha   90.00
_cell.angle_beta   90.00
_cell.angle_gamma   90.00
#
_symmetry.space_group_name_H-M   'P 1'
#
loop_
_entity.id
_entity.type
_entity.pdbx_description
1 polymer ?
#
loop_
_entity_poly.entity_id
_entity_poly.type
_entity_poly.pdbx_seq_one_letter_code
_entity_poly.pdbx_strand_id
1 'polypeptide(L)'
;LRSGGSVQHYFYVALQSIWRELYAVVNKLRKTYPQHRVLFTGHSLGGALASLASTMFAHRHPSAADRIHLITFGQPRVGNYEYAMTHSELIPNSWRIVHNNGYYLHYDIRDHMYYFEREVSIYGRYGCLEEPQLR
;
A
#
# COMPACT_ATOMS: atom_id res chain seq x y z
N LEU A 1 11.56 -0.87 12.35
CA LEU A 1 10.43 -1.79 12.62
C LEU A 1 11.05 -3.17 12.82
N ARG A 2 10.79 -3.88 13.93
CA ARG A 2 11.10 -5.32 13.97
C ARG A 2 10.17 -5.98 12.94
N SER A 3 10.72 -6.22 11.74
CA SER A 3 10.21 -7.03 10.62
C SER A 3 8.88 -6.63 9.95
N GLY A 4 8.49 -5.35 9.90
CA GLY A 4 7.27 -4.90 9.21
C GLY A 4 7.26 -5.03 7.67
N GLY A 5 8.14 -5.88 7.13
CA GLY A 5 8.36 -6.10 5.71
C GLY A 5 9.10 -4.97 4.97
N SER A 6 9.32 -5.23 3.69
CA SER A 6 9.93 -4.31 2.73
C SER A 6 8.88 -3.81 1.74
N VAL A 7 8.96 -2.54 1.36
CA VAL A 7 8.02 -1.90 0.43
C VAL A 7 8.76 -1.29 -0.75
N GLN A 8 8.07 -1.12 -1.88
CA GLN A 8 8.66 -0.49 -3.06
C GLN A 8 9.14 0.93 -2.75
N HIS A 9 10.41 1.20 -3.06
CA HIS A 9 11.08 2.44 -2.70
C HIS A 9 10.35 3.68 -3.23
N TYR A 10 9.88 3.62 -4.47
CA TYR A 10 9.14 4.70 -5.12
C TYR A 10 7.89 5.12 -4.32
N PHE A 11 7.04 4.17 -3.91
CA PHE A 11 5.84 4.47 -3.14
C PHE A 11 6.18 5.02 -1.75
N TYR A 12 7.22 4.48 -1.12
CA TYR A 12 7.66 4.96 0.18
C TYR A 12 8.12 6.42 0.12
N VAL A 13 8.99 6.76 -0.84
CA VAL A 13 9.49 8.14 -1.02
C VAL A 13 8.35 9.09 -1.37
N ALA A 14 7.45 8.69 -2.28
CA ALA A 14 6.28 9.48 -2.65
C ALA A 14 5.34 9.74 -1.46
N LEU A 15 5.17 8.77 -0.56
CA LEU A 15 4.40 9.00 0.67
C LEU A 15 5.16 9.93 1.63
N GLN A 16 6.46 9.69 1.84
CA GLN A 16 7.27 10.48 2.79
C GLN A 16 7.29 11.98 2.46
N SER A 17 7.25 12.35 1.18
CA SER A 17 7.24 13.76 0.77
C SER A 17 6.02 14.54 1.26
N ILE A 18 4.90 13.86 1.53
CA ILE A 18 3.64 14.47 2.01
C ILE A 18 3.25 14.02 3.43
N TRP A 19 3.92 13.00 3.99
CA TRP A 19 3.45 12.30 5.18
C TRP A 19 3.37 13.18 6.42
N ARG A 20 4.34 14.09 6.62
CA ARG A 20 4.42 14.92 7.83
C ARG A 20 3.18 15.78 8.01
N GLU A 21 2.77 16.47 6.95
CA GLU A 21 1.62 17.39 6.97
C GLU A 21 0.30 16.61 7.04
N LEU A 22 0.19 15.54 6.25
CA LEU A 22 -0.99 14.67 6.26
C LEU A 22 -1.20 14.04 7.64
N TYR A 23 -0.14 13.51 8.26
CA TYR A 23 -0.21 12.92 9.60
C TYR A 23 -0.67 13.92 10.65
N ALA A 24 -0.15 15.15 10.61
CA ALA A 24 -0.54 16.20 11.55
C ALA A 24 -2.04 16.52 11.46
N VAL A 25 -2.57 16.66 10.23
CA VAL A 25 -3.99 16.92 9.99
C VAL A 25 -4.86 15.74 10.45
N VAL A 26 -4.53 14.52 10.03
CA VAL A 26 -5.31 13.32 10.37
C VAL A 26 -5.31 13.08 11.89
N ASN A 27 -4.17 13.23 12.56
CA ASN A 27 -4.10 13.07 14.01
C ASN A 27 -4.87 14.17 14.76
N LYS A 28 -4.87 15.41 14.26
CA LYS A 28 -5.72 16.48 14.79
C LYS A 28 -7.20 16.13 14.67
N LEU A 29 -7.65 15.75 13.47
CA LEU A 29 -9.04 15.40 13.21
C LEU A 29 -9.51 14.20 14.04
N ARG A 30 -8.67 13.16 14.20
CA ARG A 30 -8.98 12.01 15.07
C ARG A 30 -9.22 12.43 16.52
N LYS A 31 -8.45 13.39 17.05
CA LYS A 31 -8.63 13.91 18.42
C LYS A 31 -9.91 14.75 18.54
N THR A 32 -10.22 15.54 17.51
CA THR A 32 -11.44 16.37 17.46
C THR A 32 -12.70 15.52 17.33
N TYR A 33 -12.64 14.44 16.55
CA TYR A 33 -13.77 13.57 16.24
C TYR A 33 -13.47 12.12 16.66
N PRO A 34 -13.33 11.83 17.96
CA PRO A 34 -12.83 10.54 18.43
C PRO A 34 -13.69 9.36 18.00
N GLN A 35 -15.01 9.55 17.84
CA GLN A 35 -15.95 8.51 17.44
C GLN A 35 -16.01 8.26 15.92
N HIS A 36 -15.37 9.10 15.10
CA HIS A 36 -15.42 8.96 13.65
C HIS A 36 -14.38 7.97 13.14
N ARG A 37 -14.70 7.35 11.99
CA ARG A 37 -13.78 6.48 11.25
C ARG A 37 -12.84 7.32 10.40
N VAL A 38 -11.62 6.83 10.21
CA VAL A 38 -10.64 7.39 9.28
C VAL A 38 -10.56 6.46 8.07
N LEU A 39 -10.99 6.96 6.91
CA LEU A 39 -10.90 6.23 5.66
C LEU A 39 -9.67 6.70 4.87
N PHE A 40 -8.76 5.77 4.59
CA PHE A 40 -7.71 5.95 3.61
C PHE A 40 -8.21 5.40 2.27
N THR A 41 -8.02 6.16 1.20
CA THR A 41 -8.45 5.73 -0.14
C THR A 41 -7.52 6.28 -1.22
N GLY A 42 -7.53 5.62 -2.38
CA GLY A 42 -6.76 6.07 -3.54
C GLY A 42 -6.90 5.14 -4.73
N HIS A 43 -6.69 5.72 -5.92
CA HIS A 43 -6.69 5.02 -7.20
C HIS A 43 -5.26 4.86 -7.74
N SER A 44 -4.94 3.72 -8.36
CA SER A 44 -3.63 3.44 -8.99
C SER A 44 -2.49 3.67 -7.98
N LEU A 45 -1.51 4.54 -8.29
CA LEU A 45 -0.46 4.98 -7.37
C LEU A 45 -1.01 5.44 -6.01
N GLY A 46 -2.10 6.22 -6.02
CA GLY A 46 -2.74 6.69 -4.78
C GLY A 46 -3.22 5.54 -3.90
N GLY A 47 -3.61 4.40 -4.48
CA GLY A 47 -3.96 3.19 -3.73
C GLY A 47 -2.76 2.59 -3.00
N ALA A 48 -1.58 2.61 -3.62
CA ALA A 48 -0.34 2.19 -2.96
C ALA A 48 0.03 3.12 -1.80
N LEU A 49 -0.08 4.43 -2.00
CA LEU A 49 0.17 5.42 -0.94
C LEU A 49 -0.84 5.27 0.22
N ALA A 50 -2.12 5.06 -0.08
CA ALA A 50 -3.17 4.85 0.92
C ALA A 50 -2.91 3.58 1.77
N SER A 51 -2.44 2.51 1.14
CA SER A 51 -2.02 1.28 1.83
C SER A 51 -0.88 1.53 2.79
N LEU A 52 0.20 2.19 2.34
CA LEU A 52 1.33 2.54 3.22
C LEU A 52 0.90 3.49 4.36
N ALA A 53 0.14 4.53 4.01
CA ALA A 53 -0.35 5.54 4.95
C ALA A 53 -1.19 4.92 6.06
N SER A 54 -2.17 4.10 5.70
CA SER A 54 -3.05 3.44 6.66
C SER A 54 -2.28 2.51 7.59
N THR A 55 -1.38 1.67 7.07
CA THR A 55 -0.52 0.79 7.88
C THR A 55 0.37 1.59 8.84
N MET A 56 1.05 2.63 8.34
CA MET A 56 1.92 3.49 9.15
C MET A 56 1.14 4.28 10.22
N PHE A 57 -0.12 4.62 9.94
CA PHE A 57 -1.00 5.31 10.88
C PHE A 57 -1.51 4.37 11.97
N ALA A 58 -1.99 3.17 11.61
CA ALA A 58 -2.48 2.15 12.54
C ALA A 58 -1.39 1.66 13.48
N HIS A 59 -0.18 1.45 12.97
CA HIS A 59 0.98 1.07 13.80
C HIS A 59 1.26 2.09 14.92
N ARG A 60 1.06 3.39 14.66
CA ARG A 60 1.23 4.46 15.66
C ARG A 60 0.02 4.63 16.58
N HIS A 61 -1.13 4.06 16.21
CA HIS A 61 -2.40 4.23 16.91
C HIS A 61 -3.13 2.89 17.06
N PRO A 62 -2.57 1.91 17.80
CA PRO A 62 -3.17 0.58 17.92
C PRO A 62 -4.60 0.61 18.49
N SER A 63 -4.91 1.57 19.38
CA SER A 63 -6.26 1.74 19.93
C SER A 63 -7.31 2.26 18.93
N ALA A 64 -6.88 2.68 17.73
CA ALA A 64 -7.74 3.16 16.67
C ALA A 64 -7.89 2.15 15.51
N ALA A 65 -7.29 0.96 15.59
CA ALA A 65 -7.26 -0.03 14.51
C ALA A 65 -8.66 -0.32 13.93
N ASP A 66 -9.65 -0.54 14.80
CA ASP A 66 -11.05 -0.84 14.39
C ASP A 66 -11.75 0.31 13.65
N ARG A 67 -11.21 1.54 13.74
CA ARG A 67 -11.78 2.75 13.13
C ARG A 67 -11.01 3.18 11.89
N ILE A 68 -9.94 2.48 11.54
CA ILE A 68 -9.15 2.75 10.35
C ILE A 68 -9.64 1.83 9.24
N HIS A 69 -10.09 2.43 8.14
CA HIS A 69 -10.55 1.72 6.96
C HIS A 69 -9.64 2.04 5.78
N LEU A 70 -9.48 1.08 4.87
CA LEU A 70 -8.77 1.27 3.61
C LEU A 70 -9.63 0.77 2.45
N ILE A 71 -9.88 1.63 1.46
CA ILE A 71 -10.51 1.24 0.20
C ILE A 71 -9.67 1.74 -0.96
N THR A 72 -9.12 0.83 -1.77
CA THR A 72 -8.28 1.20 -2.91
C THR A 72 -8.88 0.73 -4.22
N PHE A 73 -8.50 1.41 -5.31
CA PHE A 73 -8.98 1.12 -6.66
C PHE A 73 -7.78 0.93 -7.60
N GLY A 74 -7.63 -0.24 -8.21
CA GLY A 74 -6.51 -0.51 -9.13
C GLY A 74 -5.13 -0.38 -8.47
N GLN A 75 -5.04 -0.56 -7.14
CA GLN A 75 -3.79 -0.47 -6.38
C GLN A 75 -2.76 -1.51 -6.92
N PRO A 76 -1.51 -1.11 -7.21
CA PRO A 76 -0.43 -2.04 -7.51
C PRO A 76 0.10 -2.71 -6.22
N ARG A 77 0.95 -3.72 -6.36
CA ARG A 77 1.58 -4.35 -5.18
C ARG A 77 2.56 -3.40 -4.52
N VAL A 78 2.47 -3.32 -3.20
CA VAL A 78 3.18 -2.30 -2.41
C VAL A 78 4.45 -2.83 -1.75
N GLY A 79 4.46 -4.08 -1.31
CA GLY A 79 5.59 -4.66 -0.59
C GLY A 79 5.63 -6.18 -0.64
N ASN A 80 6.61 -6.74 0.09
CA ASN A 80 6.84 -8.17 0.19
C ASN A 80 5.77 -8.88 1.04
N TYR A 81 5.91 -10.20 1.17
CA TYR A 81 5.00 -11.03 1.97
C TYR A 81 4.85 -10.55 3.42
N GLU A 82 5.96 -10.21 4.08
CA GLU A 82 5.95 -9.70 5.46
C GLU A 82 5.17 -8.40 5.59
N TYR A 83 5.28 -7.49 4.62
CA TYR A 83 4.46 -6.28 4.59
C TYR A 83 2.99 -6.63 4.41
N ALA A 84 2.64 -7.55 3.51
CA ALA A 84 1.26 -7.96 3.27
C ALA A 84 0.62 -8.57 4.53
N MET A 85 1.36 -9.39 5.27
CA MET A 85 0.94 -9.93 6.57
C MET A 85 0.73 -8.82 7.59
N THR A 86 1.74 -7.97 7.79
CA THR A 86 1.67 -6.83 8.72
C THR A 86 0.50 -5.88 8.39
N HIS A 87 0.28 -5.61 7.10
CA HIS A 87 -0.84 -4.79 6.64
C HIS A 87 -2.19 -5.43 6.98
N SER A 88 -2.34 -6.72 6.73
CA SER A 88 -3.59 -7.45 6.99
C SER A 88 -3.92 -7.50 8.47
N GLU A 89 -2.91 -7.63 9.33
CA GLU A 89 -3.06 -7.58 10.78
C GLU A 89 -3.45 -6.19 11.29
N LEU A 90 -2.78 -5.14 10.79
CA LEU A 90 -3.00 -3.78 11.26
C LEU A 90 -4.27 -3.13 10.67
N ILE A 91 -4.69 -3.54 9.48
CA ILE A 91 -5.82 -2.96 8.73
C ILE A 91 -6.81 -4.07 8.34
N PRO A 92 -7.52 -4.67 9.32
CA PRO A 92 -8.49 -5.73 9.06
C PRO A 92 -9.67 -5.24 8.20
N ASN A 93 -9.97 -3.94 8.26
CA ASN A 93 -11.01 -3.29 7.45
C ASN A 93 -10.43 -2.73 6.14
N SER A 94 -9.89 -3.60 5.29
CA SER A 94 -9.30 -3.23 4.00
C SER A 94 -9.96 -3.91 2.80
N TRP A 95 -10.19 -3.13 1.74
CA TRP A 95 -10.73 -3.61 0.47
C TRP A 95 -9.89 -3.08 -0.70
N ARG A 96 -9.47 -4.00 -1.57
CA ARG A 96 -8.78 -3.67 -2.83
C ARG A 96 -9.70 -4.00 -3.99
N ILE A 97 -10.25 -2.95 -4.60
CA ILE A 97 -11.14 -3.06 -5.75
C ILE A 97 -10.29 -3.07 -7.02
N VAL A 98 -10.45 -4.10 -7.83
CA VAL A 98 -9.72 -4.27 -9.08
C VAL A 98 -10.73 -4.37 -10.22
N HIS A 99 -10.58 -3.52 -11.24
CA HIS A 99 -11.42 -3.56 -12.43
C HIS A 99 -10.80 -4.52 -13.44
N ASN A 100 -11.49 -5.62 -13.73
CA ASN A 100 -11.06 -6.62 -14.68
C ASN A 100 -11.69 -6.34 -16.05
N ASN A 101 -10.88 -5.98 -17.04
CA ASN A 101 -11.33 -5.82 -18.44
C ASN A 101 -10.95 -7.02 -19.33
N GLY A 102 -10.71 -8.20 -18.74
CA GLY A 102 -10.53 -9.45 -19.48
C GLY A 102 -9.12 -9.75 -19.99
N TYR A 103 -8.14 -8.87 -19.74
CA TYR A 103 -6.73 -9.05 -20.18
C TYR A 103 -5.76 -9.40 -19.06
N TYR A 104 -6.20 -9.45 -17.80
CA TYR A 104 -5.34 -9.79 -16.66
C TYR A 104 -6.05 -10.81 -15.78
N LEU A 105 -5.74 -12.08 -16.04
CA LEU A 105 -6.14 -13.19 -15.21
C LEU A 105 -5.18 -13.28 -14.01
N HIS A 106 -5.78 -13.61 -12.86
CA HIS A 106 -5.18 -14.21 -11.66
C HIS A 106 -5.07 -13.29 -10.41
N TYR A 107 -5.56 -13.85 -9.29
CA TYR A 107 -5.59 -13.29 -7.93
C TYR A 107 -5.05 -14.31 -6.90
N ASP A 108 -3.88 -14.90 -7.16
CA ASP A 108 -3.12 -15.77 -6.25
C ASP A 108 -1.82 -15.07 -5.79
N ILE A 109 -1.23 -15.55 -4.68
CA ILE A 109 0.05 -15.08 -4.15
C ILE A 109 1.19 -15.21 -5.18
N ARG A 110 1.10 -16.17 -6.10
CA ARG A 110 2.03 -16.33 -7.24
C ARG A 110 1.99 -15.16 -8.21
N ASP A 111 0.87 -14.45 -8.29
CA ASP A 111 0.80 -13.27 -9.13
C ASP A 111 1.72 -12.20 -8.59
N HIS A 112 2.06 -12.19 -7.28
CA HIS A 112 3.03 -11.26 -6.68
C HIS A 112 4.41 -11.26 -7.33
N MET A 113 4.70 -12.28 -8.14
CA MET A 113 5.91 -12.37 -8.93
C MET A 113 5.83 -11.68 -10.29
N TYR A 114 4.66 -11.30 -10.83
CA TYR A 114 4.54 -10.75 -12.18
C TYR A 114 3.67 -9.49 -12.28
N TYR A 115 4.10 -8.49 -13.04
CA TYR A 115 3.38 -7.26 -13.40
C TYR A 115 3.60 -6.98 -14.91
N PHE A 116 2.54 -6.82 -15.70
CA PHE A 116 2.62 -6.74 -17.17
C PHE A 116 3.48 -7.85 -17.81
N GLU A 117 3.25 -9.11 -17.43
CA GLU A 117 4.02 -10.29 -17.92
C GLU A 117 5.52 -10.27 -17.58
N ARG A 118 5.96 -9.33 -16.72
CA ARG A 118 7.35 -9.16 -16.31
C ARG A 118 7.53 -9.52 -14.85
N GLU A 119 8.62 -10.20 -14.50
CA GLU A 119 8.86 -10.61 -13.12
C GLU A 119 9.13 -9.38 -12.23
N VAL A 120 8.41 -9.20 -11.12
CA VAL A 120 8.52 -7.99 -10.27
C VAL A 120 9.93 -7.83 -9.67
N SER A 121 10.68 -8.93 -9.54
CA SER A 121 12.09 -8.90 -9.11
C SER A 121 12.99 -8.08 -10.04
N ILE A 122 12.63 -7.91 -11.32
CA ILE A 122 13.39 -7.07 -12.26
C ILE A 122 13.32 -5.60 -11.87
N TYR A 123 12.18 -5.10 -11.40
CA TYR A 123 12.04 -3.72 -10.95
C TYR A 123 12.81 -3.47 -9.66
N GLY A 124 12.96 -4.51 -8.81
CA GLY A 124 13.83 -4.46 -7.64
C GLY A 124 15.32 -4.48 -7.99
N ARG A 125 15.70 -5.15 -9.09
CA ARG A 125 17.09 -5.31 -9.54
C ARG A 125 17.58 -4.16 -10.44
N TYR A 126 16.71 -3.60 -11.28
CA TYR A 126 17.04 -2.58 -12.30
C TYR A 126 16.34 -1.24 -12.07
N GLY A 127 15.39 -1.13 -11.14
CA GLY A 127 14.62 0.10 -10.93
C GLY A 127 13.70 0.43 -12.11
N CYS A 128 13.54 1.73 -12.42
CA CYS A 128 12.77 2.25 -13.56
C CYS A 128 13.54 2.24 -14.88
N LEU A 129 14.66 1.52 -14.98
CA LEU A 129 15.45 1.42 -16.20
C LEU A 129 14.91 0.29 -17.06
N GLU A 130 14.85 0.50 -18.38
CA GLU A 130 14.51 -0.56 -19.33
C GLU A 130 15.54 -1.70 -19.25
N GLU A 131 15.08 -2.95 -19.38
CA GLU A 131 15.98 -4.09 -19.49
C GLU A 131 16.96 -3.88 -20.66
N PRO A 132 18.24 -4.27 -20.52
CA PRO A 132 19.11 -4.36 -21.68
C PRO A 132 18.47 -5.37 -22.63
N GLN A 133 18.21 -4.95 -23.88
CA GLN A 133 17.75 -5.87 -24.92
C GLN A 133 18.78 -7.00 -25.04
N LEU A 134 18.42 -8.18 -24.54
CA LEU A 134 19.16 -9.41 -24.78
C LEU A 134 19.14 -9.64 -26.30
N ARG A 135 20.31 -9.53 -26.93
CA ARG A 135 20.56 -10.00 -28.29
C ARG A 135 20.53 -11.52 -28.33
#